data_AF-A0A6N2KAA3-F1
#
_entry.id   AF-A0A6N2KAA3-F1
#
_cell.length_a   1.000
_cell.length_b   1.000
_cell.length_c   1.000
_cell.angle_alpha   90.00
_cell.angle_beta   90.00
_cell.angle_gamma   90.00
#
_symmetry.space_group_name_H-M   'P 1'
#
loop_
_entity.id
_entity.type
_entity.pdbx_description
1 polymer ?
#
loop_
_entity_poly.entity_id
_entity_poly.type
_entity_poly.pdbx_seq_one_letter_code
_entity_poly.pdbx_strand_id
1 'polypeptide(L)'
;MVRKLTSHGPLDQKVIQWLLTLHQIGLDVHRTDRTLVFYEKQENLSKLWDILAVYAWIDTDVGYCQGMSDLCSPMIMLLEDEADAFWCFERLMRRLRGNFRCTESSVGVETQLSNLAEITQVIDPKLHQHLDALGGGDYLFAFRMLMVLFRREFSFCDSLYLWEMMWALEYDPDLFSIYEERN
;
A
#
# COMPACT_ATOMS: atom_id res chain seq x y z
N MET A 1 28.14 1.19 0.76
CA MET A 1 27.58 -0.16 0.56
C MET A 1 27.69 -0.64 -0.89
N VAL A 2 27.29 0.17 -1.88
CA VAL A 2 27.31 -0.17 -3.33
C VAL A 2 28.68 -0.63 -3.87
N ARG A 3 29.80 -0.03 -3.45
CA ARG A 3 31.15 -0.36 -3.96
C ARG A 3 31.69 -1.74 -3.54
N LYS A 4 31.08 -2.43 -2.58
CA LYS A 4 31.49 -3.79 -2.15
C LYS A 4 30.79 -4.91 -2.91
N LEU A 5 29.73 -4.61 -3.67
CA LEU A 5 28.94 -5.60 -4.41
C LEU A 5 29.49 -5.91 -5.80
N THR A 6 30.34 -5.04 -6.36
CA THR A 6 30.88 -5.15 -7.72
C THR A 6 32.16 -6.00 -7.84
N SER A 7 32.61 -6.66 -6.76
CA SER A 7 33.86 -7.44 -6.77
C SER A 7 33.71 -8.89 -7.25
N HIS A 8 32.49 -9.37 -7.55
CA HIS A 8 32.20 -10.80 -7.80
C HIS A 8 31.50 -11.12 -9.14
N GLY A 9 31.66 -10.30 -10.18
CA GLY A 9 31.01 -10.50 -11.48
C GLY A 9 29.74 -9.66 -11.63
N PRO A 10 29.00 -9.79 -12.76
CA PRO A 10 27.78 -9.03 -12.96
C PRO A 10 26.75 -9.36 -11.88
N LEU A 11 26.13 -8.33 -11.31
CA LEU A 11 25.08 -8.48 -10.32
C LEU A 11 23.87 -9.18 -10.94
N ASP A 12 23.22 -10.04 -10.17
CA ASP A 12 21.96 -10.66 -10.55
C ASP A 12 20.93 -9.56 -10.92
N GLN A 13 20.20 -9.77 -12.00
CA GLN A 13 19.14 -8.87 -12.47
C GLN A 13 18.12 -8.57 -11.37
N LYS A 14 17.82 -9.55 -10.51
CA LYS A 14 16.96 -9.36 -9.33
C LYS A 14 17.53 -8.33 -8.35
N VAL A 15 18.84 -8.41 -8.08
CA VAL A 15 19.55 -7.48 -7.20
C VAL A 15 19.58 -6.08 -7.79
N ILE A 16 19.85 -5.97 -9.10
CA ILE A 16 19.84 -4.68 -9.79
C ILE A 16 18.47 -4.03 -9.70
N GLN A 17 17.41 -4.77 -10.02
CA GLN A 17 16.05 -4.25 -9.98
C GLN A 17 15.65 -3.77 -8.57
N TRP A 18 15.96 -4.57 -7.55
CA TRP A 18 15.71 -4.18 -6.16
C TRP A 18 16.49 -2.91 -5.77
N LEU A 19 17.79 -2.83 -6.08
CA LEU A 19 18.61 -1.64 -5.81
C LEU A 19 18.05 -0.38 -6.47
N LEU A 20 17.45 -0.49 -7.66
CA LEU A 20 16.81 0.64 -8.33
C LEU A 20 15.57 1.13 -7.57
N THR A 21 14.81 0.25 -6.92
CA THR A 21 13.63 0.64 -6.13
C THR A 21 13.97 1.37 -4.83
N LEU A 22 15.14 1.08 -4.23
CA LEU A 22 15.56 1.67 -2.95
C LEU A 22 15.61 3.21 -2.97
N HIS A 23 15.96 3.80 -4.11
CA HIS A 23 15.96 5.25 -4.26
C HIS A 23 14.53 5.83 -4.15
N GLN A 24 13.58 5.20 -4.83
CA GLN A 24 12.17 5.61 -4.77
C GLN A 24 11.59 5.44 -3.36
N ILE A 25 11.91 4.34 -2.68
CA ILE A 25 11.55 4.11 -1.28
C ILE A 25 12.09 5.25 -0.41
N GLY A 26 13.36 5.62 -0.60
CA GLY A 26 13.98 6.73 0.11
C GLY A 26 13.19 8.04 -0.07
N LEU A 27 12.83 8.40 -1.30
CA LEU A 27 12.05 9.61 -1.58
C LEU A 27 10.68 9.57 -0.89
N ASP A 28 10.03 8.40 -0.88
CA ASP A 28 8.69 8.20 -0.32
C ASP A 28 8.67 8.24 1.20
N VAL A 29 9.62 7.55 1.84
CA VAL A 29 9.85 7.61 3.28
C VAL A 29 10.03 9.07 3.72
N HIS A 30 10.86 9.82 3.00
CA HIS A 30 11.10 11.22 3.34
C HIS A 30 9.84 12.05 3.27
N ARG A 31 8.85 11.77 2.42
CA ARG A 31 7.61 12.56 2.28
C ARG A 31 6.43 12.02 3.10
N THR A 32 6.57 10.87 3.73
CA THR A 32 5.48 10.21 4.47
C THR A 32 5.22 10.91 5.79
N ASP A 33 3.95 11.26 6.04
CA ASP A 33 3.42 11.78 7.31
C ASP A 33 4.32 12.79 8.06
N ARG A 34 4.97 13.71 7.33
CA ARG A 34 5.95 14.69 7.89
C ARG A 34 5.43 15.56 9.03
N THR A 35 4.11 15.68 9.17
CA THR A 35 3.48 16.47 10.24
C THR A 35 3.42 15.70 11.57
N LEU A 36 3.71 14.40 11.58
CA LEU A 36 3.72 13.58 12.78
C LEU A 36 5.10 13.66 13.45
N VAL A 37 5.12 14.04 14.73
CA VAL A 37 6.33 14.14 15.57
C VAL A 37 7.12 12.83 15.59
N PHE A 38 6.44 11.69 15.40
CA PHE A 38 7.08 10.38 15.27
C PHE A 38 8.21 10.37 14.22
N TYR A 39 8.02 11.04 13.08
CA TYR A 39 9.01 11.06 11.99
C TYR A 39 10.11 12.11 12.13
N GLU A 40 10.12 12.89 13.21
CA GLU A 40 11.27 13.76 13.52
C GLU A 40 12.51 12.95 13.91
N LYS A 41 12.32 11.72 14.42
CA LYS A 41 13.39 10.80 14.74
C LYS A 41 13.85 10.06 13.49
N GLN A 42 15.13 10.20 13.15
CA GLN A 42 15.74 9.50 12.01
C GLN A 42 15.61 7.97 12.12
N GLU A 43 15.62 7.43 13.34
CA GLU A 43 15.42 6.00 13.61
C GLU A 43 14.09 5.48 13.05
N ASN A 44 13.02 6.26 13.16
CA ASN A 44 11.70 5.87 12.68
C ASN A 44 11.59 5.93 11.15
N LEU A 45 12.28 6.88 10.52
CA LEU A 45 12.43 6.93 9.07
C LEU A 45 13.24 5.72 8.56
N SER A 46 14.29 5.32 9.29
CA SER A 46 15.08 4.13 8.96
C SER A 46 14.21 2.87 9.06
N LYS A 47 13.45 2.68 10.14
CA LYS A 47 12.50 1.55 10.26
C LYS A 47 11.52 1.47 9.10
N LEU A 48 10.94 2.60 8.70
CA LEU A 48 10.02 2.65 7.55
C LEU A 48 10.73 2.21 6.26
N TRP A 49 11.95 2.70 6.04
CA TRP A 49 12.74 2.36 4.86
C TRP A 49 13.15 0.88 4.85
N ASP A 50 13.59 0.34 5.98
CA ASP A 50 14.04 -1.04 6.13
C ASP A 50 12.91 -2.02 5.83
N ILE A 51 11.72 -1.81 6.42
CA ILE A 51 10.54 -2.65 6.18
C ILE A 51 10.13 -2.63 4.70
N LEU A 52 10.05 -1.44 4.09
CA LEU A 52 9.69 -1.30 2.67
C LEU A 52 10.73 -1.93 1.74
N ALA A 53 12.02 -1.79 2.06
CA ALA A 53 13.11 -2.39 1.30
C ALA A 53 13.07 -3.92 1.40
N VAL A 54 12.84 -4.47 2.59
CA VAL A 54 12.71 -5.93 2.81
C VAL A 54 11.46 -6.47 2.11
N TYR A 55 10.32 -5.79 2.19
CA TYR A 55 9.11 -6.20 1.48
C TYR A 55 9.33 -6.26 -0.04
N ALA A 56 9.94 -5.23 -0.62
CA ALA A 56 10.24 -5.17 -2.05
C ALA A 56 11.21 -6.29 -2.52
N TRP A 57 12.01 -6.85 -1.61
CA TRP A 57 12.86 -8.01 -1.89
C TRP A 57 12.10 -9.34 -1.86
N ILE A 58 11.11 -9.44 -0.96
CA ILE A 58 10.34 -10.66 -0.69
C ILE A 58 9.25 -10.88 -1.75
N ASP A 59 8.38 -9.89 -1.97
CA ASP A 59 7.34 -9.97 -3.00
C ASP A 59 7.82 -9.24 -4.25
N THR A 60 8.58 -9.93 -5.10
CA THR A 60 9.10 -9.32 -6.34
C THR A 60 8.07 -9.10 -7.43
N ASP A 61 6.91 -9.76 -7.33
CA ASP A 61 5.84 -9.59 -8.31
C ASP A 61 5.15 -8.24 -8.12
N VAL A 62 5.02 -7.79 -6.87
CA VAL A 62 4.51 -6.46 -6.52
C VAL A 62 5.66 -5.45 -6.44
N GLY A 63 6.76 -5.82 -5.80
CA GLY A 63 7.88 -4.95 -5.48
C GLY A 63 7.46 -3.79 -4.59
N TYR A 64 8.08 -2.64 -4.79
CA TYR A 64 7.66 -1.38 -4.17
C TYR A 64 6.85 -0.53 -5.14
N CYS A 65 5.68 -0.06 -4.69
CA CYS A 65 4.85 0.89 -5.41
C CYS A 65 4.59 2.13 -4.54
N GLN A 66 4.46 3.28 -5.19
CA GLN A 66 4.10 4.52 -4.52
C GLN A 66 2.77 4.36 -3.77
N GLY A 67 2.74 4.81 -2.51
CA GLY A 67 1.60 4.67 -1.61
C GLY A 67 1.78 3.57 -0.54
N MET A 68 2.69 2.61 -0.77
CA MET A 68 3.00 1.59 0.25
C MET A 68 3.59 2.18 1.53
N SER A 69 4.34 3.28 1.44
CA SER A 69 4.85 3.97 2.63
C SER A 69 3.74 4.50 3.54
N ASP A 70 2.61 4.91 2.96
CA ASP A 70 1.43 5.37 3.71
C ASP A 70 0.73 4.22 4.42
N LEU A 71 0.77 3.02 3.84
CA LEU A 71 0.22 1.81 4.44
C LEU A 71 1.13 1.24 5.54
N CYS A 72 2.44 1.37 5.38
CA CYS A 72 3.43 0.91 6.35
C CYS A 72 3.57 1.86 7.56
N SER A 73 3.37 3.17 7.35
CA SER A 73 3.50 4.19 8.40
C SER A 73 2.72 3.86 9.69
N PRO A 74 1.43 3.47 9.63
CA PRO A 74 0.70 3.04 10.82
C PRO A 74 1.29 1.82 11.52
N MET A 75 1.84 0.84 10.79
CA MET A 75 2.40 -0.39 11.38
C MET A 75 3.59 -0.06 12.28
N ILE A 76 4.50 0.79 11.80
CA ILE A 76 5.70 1.17 12.57
C ILE A 76 5.41 2.12 13.73
N MET A 77 4.29 2.85 13.66
CA MET A 77 3.87 3.74 14.74
C MET A 77 3.16 2.98 15.86
N LEU A 78 2.46 1.89 15.53
CA LEU A 78 1.70 1.08 16.49
C LEU A 78 2.53 -0.02 17.13
N LEU A 79 3.51 -0.57 16.41
CA LEU A 79 4.29 -1.73 16.83
C LEU A 79 5.70 -1.30 17.19
N GLU A 80 6.14 -1.61 18.40
CA GLU A 80 7.48 -1.27 18.88
C GLU A 80 8.56 -2.08 18.16
N ASP A 81 8.29 -3.37 17.98
CA ASP A 81 9.16 -4.32 17.30
C ASP A 81 9.03 -4.21 15.78
N GLU A 82 10.19 -4.08 15.12
CA GLU A 82 10.26 -3.86 13.67
C GLU A 82 9.87 -5.11 12.87
N ALA A 83 10.12 -6.31 13.41
CA ALA A 83 9.73 -7.55 12.75
C ALA A 83 8.22 -7.75 12.83
N ASP A 84 7.59 -7.43 13.95
CA ASP A 84 6.12 -7.43 14.06
C ASP A 84 5.50 -6.42 13.08
N ALA A 85 6.06 -5.21 12.99
CA ALA A 85 5.62 -4.21 12.02
C ALA A 85 5.75 -4.70 10.57
N PHE A 86 6.86 -5.38 10.25
CA PHE A 86 7.06 -6.00 8.94
C PHE A 86 5.98 -7.05 8.65
N TRP A 87 5.72 -7.98 9.55
CA TRP A 87 4.75 -9.05 9.31
C TRP A 87 3.31 -8.55 9.24
N CYS A 88 2.95 -7.53 10.03
CA CYS A 88 1.66 -6.86 9.90
C CYS A 88 1.53 -6.14 8.56
N PHE A 89 2.57 -5.44 8.12
CA PHE A 89 2.59 -4.79 6.80
C PHE A 89 2.51 -5.80 5.66
N GLU A 90 3.27 -6.89 5.71
CA GLU A 90 3.24 -7.95 4.69
C GLU A 90 1.85 -8.57 4.56
N ARG A 91 1.19 -8.86 5.69
CA ARG A 91 -0.20 -9.39 5.69
C ARG A 91 -1.21 -8.38 5.13
N LEU A 92 -1.06 -7.10 5.45
CA LEU A 92 -1.87 -6.04 4.84
C LEU A 92 -1.68 -6.02 3.32
N MET A 93 -0.43 -6.13 2.87
CA MET A 93 -0.11 -6.13 1.45
C MET A 93 -0.62 -7.38 0.71
N ARG A 94 -0.72 -8.55 1.36
CA ARG A 94 -1.39 -9.71 0.74
C ARG A 94 -2.84 -9.41 0.36
N ARG A 95 -3.57 -8.69 1.22
CA ARG A 95 -4.96 -8.28 0.97
C ARG A 95 -5.04 -7.23 -0.14
N LEU A 96 -4.11 -6.28 -0.13
CA LEU A 96 -4.07 -5.16 -1.09
C LEU A 96 -3.28 -5.47 -2.36
N ARG A 97 -2.76 -6.69 -2.51
CA ARG A 97 -1.91 -7.07 -3.64
C ARG A 97 -2.59 -6.80 -4.98
N GLY A 98 -3.91 -6.99 -5.07
CA GLY A 98 -4.70 -6.63 -6.24
C GLY A 98 -4.57 -5.16 -6.62
N ASN A 99 -4.60 -4.25 -5.64
CA ASN A 99 -4.54 -2.80 -5.85
C ASN A 99 -3.22 -2.33 -6.47
N PHE A 100 -2.12 -3.04 -6.19
CA PHE A 100 -0.78 -2.68 -6.62
C PHE A 100 -0.28 -3.47 -7.83
N ARG A 101 -1.10 -4.40 -8.37
CA ARG A 101 -0.79 -5.03 -9.65
C ARG A 101 -1.04 -4.03 -10.78
N CYS A 102 0.02 -3.68 -11.49
CA CYS A 102 -0.07 -3.04 -12.78
C CYS A 102 0.18 -4.10 -13.85
N THR A 103 -0.85 -4.43 -14.63
CA THR A 103 -0.67 -5.25 -15.85
C THR A 103 -0.67 -4.33 -17.07
N GLU A 104 -0.25 -4.84 -18.23
CA GLU A 104 -0.31 -4.09 -19.49
C GLU A 104 -1.74 -3.65 -19.87
N SER A 105 -2.77 -4.26 -19.27
CA SER A 105 -4.18 -4.09 -19.62
C SER A 105 -5.08 -3.51 -18.53
N SER A 106 -4.66 -3.45 -17.26
CA SER A 106 -5.51 -2.94 -16.16
C SER A 106 -4.71 -2.39 -14.99
N VAL A 107 -5.30 -1.42 -14.28
CA VAL A 107 -4.76 -0.85 -13.04
C VAL A 107 -5.48 -1.49 -11.85
N GLY A 108 -4.74 -1.84 -10.80
CA GLY A 108 -5.21 -2.74 -9.73
C GLY A 108 -6.53 -2.38 -9.02
N VAL A 109 -6.98 -1.13 -9.03
CA VAL A 109 -8.25 -0.69 -8.41
C VAL A 109 -9.38 -0.45 -9.40
N GLU A 110 -9.18 -0.70 -10.69
CA GLU A 110 -10.16 -0.42 -11.76
C GLU A 110 -11.51 -1.10 -11.51
N THR A 111 -11.51 -2.39 -11.13
CA THR A 111 -12.74 -3.11 -10.76
C THR A 111 -13.45 -2.48 -9.57
N GLN A 112 -12.70 -1.97 -8.57
CA GLN A 112 -13.31 -1.31 -7.42
C GLN A 112 -13.92 0.03 -7.80
N LEU A 113 -13.33 0.76 -8.75
CA LEU A 113 -13.89 1.99 -9.32
C LEU A 113 -15.17 1.71 -10.12
N SER A 114 -15.19 0.67 -10.95
CA SER A 114 -16.41 0.24 -11.65
C SER A 114 -17.52 -0.12 -10.67
N ASN A 115 -17.21 -0.90 -9.63
CA ASN A 115 -18.18 -1.25 -8.59
C ASN A 115 -18.71 0.00 -7.86
N LEU A 116 -17.84 0.97 -7.56
CA LEU A 116 -18.23 2.25 -6.95
C LEU A 116 -19.18 3.03 -7.87
N ALA A 117 -18.91 3.07 -9.17
CA ALA A 117 -19.77 3.72 -10.15
C ALA A 117 -21.15 3.05 -10.21
N GLU A 118 -21.20 1.72 -10.28
CA GLU A 118 -22.44 0.94 -10.30
C GLU A 118 -23.27 1.13 -9.03
N ILE A 119 -22.64 1.06 -7.85
CA ILE A 119 -23.31 1.31 -6.57
C ILE A 119 -23.86 2.74 -6.53
N THR A 120 -23.08 3.73 -6.95
CA THR A 120 -23.52 5.13 -6.95
C THR A 120 -24.68 5.34 -7.93
N GLN A 121 -24.66 4.69 -9.10
CA GLN A 121 -25.74 4.74 -10.07
C GLN A 121 -27.06 4.22 -9.50
N VAL A 122 -27.01 3.22 -8.62
CA VAL A 122 -28.20 2.66 -7.96
C VAL A 122 -28.65 3.51 -6.77
N ILE A 123 -27.72 3.93 -5.91
CA ILE A 123 -28.01 4.63 -4.66
C ILE A 123 -28.35 6.11 -4.89
N ASP A 124 -27.60 6.79 -5.77
CA ASP A 124 -27.85 8.18 -6.16
C ASP A 124 -27.62 8.36 -7.67
N PRO A 125 -28.64 8.00 -8.50
CA PRO A 125 -28.54 8.12 -9.96
C PRO A 125 -28.29 9.56 -10.43
N LYS A 126 -28.76 10.57 -9.67
CA LYS A 126 -28.58 11.98 -10.03
C LYS A 126 -27.12 12.40 -9.88
N LEU A 127 -26.48 11.97 -8.79
CA LEU A 127 -25.05 12.20 -8.58
C LEU A 127 -24.22 11.51 -9.66
N HIS A 128 -24.50 10.24 -9.96
CA HIS A 128 -23.78 9.51 -11.00
C HIS A 128 -23.89 10.20 -12.36
N GLN A 129 -25.10 10.57 -12.79
CA GLN A 129 -25.30 11.30 -14.06
C GLN A 129 -24.58 12.65 -14.08
N HIS A 130 -24.51 13.35 -12.94
CA HIS A 130 -23.78 14.61 -12.86
C HIS A 130 -22.27 14.40 -13.01
N LEU A 131 -21.70 13.39 -12.34
CA LEU A 131 -20.29 13.03 -12.48
C LEU A 131 -19.95 12.61 -13.91
N ASP A 132 -20.81 11.79 -14.53
CA ASP A 132 -20.64 11.34 -15.92
C ASP A 132 -20.69 12.52 -16.91
N ALA A 133 -21.63 13.45 -16.72
CA ALA A 133 -21.72 14.66 -17.54
C ALA A 133 -20.48 15.59 -17.42
N LEU A 134 -19.74 15.50 -16.32
CA LEU A 134 -18.46 16.20 -16.11
C LEU A 134 -17.25 15.41 -16.64
N GLY A 135 -17.45 14.22 -17.20
CA GLY A 135 -16.38 13.31 -17.64
C GLY A 135 -15.73 12.52 -16.51
N GLY A 136 -16.35 12.44 -15.33
CA GLY A 136 -15.87 11.70 -14.15
C GLY A 136 -16.63 10.40 -13.88
N GLY A 137 -17.29 9.83 -14.90
CA GLY A 137 -18.08 8.60 -14.78
C GLY A 137 -17.26 7.33 -14.49
N ASP A 138 -15.94 7.39 -14.64
CA ASP A 138 -14.98 6.33 -14.29
C ASP A 138 -14.45 6.43 -12.85
N TYR A 139 -14.83 7.49 -12.12
CA TYR A 139 -14.51 7.71 -10.71
C TYR A 139 -13.00 7.76 -10.41
N LEU A 140 -12.15 8.14 -11.38
CA LEU A 140 -10.70 8.19 -11.17
C LEU A 140 -10.24 9.08 -9.99
N PHE A 141 -11.07 10.03 -9.54
CA PHE A 141 -10.80 10.80 -8.32
C PHE A 141 -10.72 9.93 -7.05
N ALA A 142 -11.38 8.76 -7.03
CA ALA A 142 -11.36 7.81 -5.93
C ALA A 142 -10.19 6.81 -6.02
N PHE A 143 -9.38 6.85 -7.08
CA PHE A 143 -8.28 5.91 -7.32
C PHE A 143 -7.33 5.82 -6.12
N ARG A 144 -6.83 6.97 -5.66
CA ARG A 144 -5.92 7.04 -4.51
C ARG A 144 -6.63 6.60 -3.22
N MET A 145 -7.91 6.93 -3.08
CA MET A 145 -8.70 6.58 -1.90
C MET A 145 -8.74 5.05 -1.74
N LEU A 146 -9.02 4.31 -2.82
CA LEU A 146 -9.08 2.86 -2.79
C LEU A 146 -7.69 2.21 -2.72
N MET A 147 -6.70 2.76 -3.44
CA MET A 147 -5.34 2.22 -3.48
C MET A 147 -4.71 2.14 -2.09
N VAL A 148 -4.85 3.21 -1.27
CA VAL A 148 -4.23 3.30 0.06
C VAL A 148 -5.25 3.33 1.20
N LEU A 149 -6.40 2.69 1.02
CA LEU A 149 -7.43 2.53 2.06
C LEU A 149 -7.79 3.84 2.78
N PHE A 150 -8.01 4.90 2.01
CA PHE A 150 -8.37 6.25 2.47
C PHE A 150 -7.35 6.91 3.40
N ARG A 151 -6.13 6.37 3.54
CA ARG A 151 -5.08 6.93 4.41
C ARG A 151 -4.75 8.38 4.09
N ARG A 152 -5.02 8.85 2.88
CA ARG A 152 -4.77 10.25 2.50
C ARG A 152 -5.99 11.17 2.62
N GLU A 153 -7.15 10.63 2.96
CA GLU A 153 -8.40 11.39 3.09
C GLU A 153 -8.73 11.69 4.56
N PHE A 154 -8.19 10.90 5.49
CA PHE A 154 -8.46 11.00 6.92
C PHE A 154 -7.21 11.36 7.74
N SER A 155 -7.45 11.85 8.96
CA SER A 155 -6.39 11.99 9.95
C SER A 155 -5.78 10.61 10.28
N PHE A 156 -4.60 10.60 10.91
CA PHE A 156 -3.94 9.35 11.28
C PHE A 156 -4.85 8.47 12.15
N CYS A 157 -5.42 9.03 13.22
CA CYS A 157 -6.30 8.30 14.13
C CYS A 157 -7.60 7.84 13.44
N ASP A 158 -8.23 8.68 12.63
CA ASP A 158 -9.46 8.32 11.93
C ASP A 158 -9.23 7.20 10.90
N SER A 159 -8.06 7.19 10.26
CA SER A 159 -7.67 6.10 9.36
C SER A 159 -7.55 4.77 10.11
N LEU A 160 -6.97 4.78 11.31
CA LEU A 160 -6.86 3.59 12.15
C LEU A 160 -8.24 3.06 12.54
N TYR A 161 -9.14 3.93 13.01
CA TYR A 161 -10.51 3.52 13.35
C TYR A 161 -11.25 2.93 12.14
N LEU A 162 -11.10 3.54 10.96
CA LEU A 162 -11.68 3.01 9.74
C LEU A 162 -11.12 1.61 9.43
N TRP A 163 -9.82 1.41 9.53
CA TRP A 163 -9.17 0.13 9.23
C TRP A 163 -9.57 -0.97 10.22
N GLU A 164 -9.61 -0.66 11.51
CA GLU A 164 -10.09 -1.59 12.54
C GLU A 164 -11.51 -2.06 12.23
N MET A 165 -12.40 -1.12 11.86
CA MET A 165 -13.78 -1.46 11.48
C MET A 165 -13.84 -2.29 10.20
N MET A 166 -13.10 -1.93 9.16
CA MET A 166 -13.05 -2.70 7.91
C MET A 166 -12.57 -4.13 8.15
N TRP A 167 -11.50 -4.29 8.94
CA TRP A 167 -10.94 -5.62 9.22
C TRP A 167 -11.83 -6.46 10.14
N ALA A 168 -12.55 -5.83 11.07
CA ALA A 168 -13.54 -6.52 11.89
C ALA A 168 -14.77 -6.96 11.08
N LEU A 169 -15.20 -6.18 10.08
CA LEU A 169 -16.32 -6.52 9.21
C LEU A 169 -15.97 -7.61 8.18
N GLU A 170 -14.71 -7.66 7.75
CA GLU A 170 -14.17 -8.73 6.91
C GLU A 170 -13.84 -10.00 7.70
N TYR A 171 -14.06 -10.03 9.02
CA TYR A 171 -13.88 -11.23 9.82
C TYR A 171 -14.96 -12.27 9.47
N ASP A 172 -14.59 -13.17 8.57
CA ASP A 172 -15.29 -14.42 8.33
C ASP A 172 -14.57 -15.53 9.11
N PRO A 173 -15.23 -16.19 10.10
CA PRO A 173 -14.62 -17.25 10.91
C PRO A 173 -14.15 -18.46 10.09
N ASP A 174 -14.69 -18.68 8.88
CA ASP A 174 -14.28 -19.76 7.99
C ASP A 174 -13.04 -19.37 7.13
N LEU A 175 -12.75 -18.08 7.00
CA LEU A 175 -11.58 -17.54 6.28
C LEU A 175 -10.24 -17.86 6.98
N PHE A 176 -10.27 -18.21 8.27
CA PHE A 176 -9.08 -18.63 9.02
C PHE A 176 -8.33 -19.78 8.32
N SER A 177 -9.08 -20.70 7.71
CA SER A 177 -8.52 -21.82 6.94
C SER A 177 -7.70 -21.38 5.72
N ILE A 178 -8.11 -20.28 5.06
CA ILE A 178 -7.44 -19.72 3.87
C ILE A 178 -6.10 -19.07 4.24
N TYR A 179 -5.94 -18.56 5.46
CA TYR A 179 -4.67 -18.01 5.94
C TYR A 179 -3.63 -19.09 6.31
N GLU A 180 -4.06 -20.32 6.60
CA GLU A 180 -3.16 -21.45 6.82
C GLU A 180 -2.75 -22.17 5.52
N GLU A 181 -3.57 -22.10 4.47
CA GLU A 181 -3.26 -22.69 3.17
C GLU A 181 -2.20 -21.87 2.41
N ARG A 182 -0.94 -22.22 2.68
CA ARG A 182 0.26 -21.77 1.96
C ARG A 182 0.20 -22.13 0.48
N ASN A 183 0.40 -21.13 -0.38
CA ASN A 183 1.21 -21.25 -1.60
C ASN A 183 2.36 -20.25 -1.51
#